data_AF-A0A6N9QZB9-F1
#
_entry.id   AF-A0A6N9QZB9-F1
#
_cell.length_a   1.000
_cell.length_b   1.000
_cell.length_c   1.000
_cell.angle_alpha   90.00
_cell.angle_beta   90.00
_cell.angle_gamma   90.00
#
_symmetry.space_group_name_H-M   'P 1'
#
loop_
_entity.id
_entity.type
_entity.pdbx_description
1 polymer ?
#
loop_
_entity_poly.entity_id
_entity_poly.type
_entity_poly.pdbx_seq_one_letter_code
_entity_poly.pdbx_strand_id
1 'polypeptide(L)'
;MSTFGIEEEFLLVDRGDNLPARPTPEQSAQLMSLTAGGGAATPEWLSCQVEETSPVFRDAATAVDSLVEFRTALREATNAMGMDVVGVAAAPDVRPEPAQITHDARYQRLAGQTPAIAADQYISGMHVHLGFPDLEVAVRALNGLRGWLPVLLAIGANSPVWRGVESGFESWRSIHYRRWMANGVPPHFQDLHDYDSRVAMLTAFDAVESPASLSWLARLSHRHGTLEIRACDVQLEAQDSVAIAVLTRSLANYALEAPPAVAFTQEYLDIALWQSARWGLSGRLLDPVTATLVPAEELVGTLLERVSGHYTSEEDRRFAEAGVRRILERGNGASRQRRAFGRAGVPGIMALATPAMTVAPSGAE
;
A
#
# COMPACT_ATOMS: atom_id res chain seq x y z
N MET A 1 -19.91 -9.64 -9.78
CA MET A 1 -19.40 -8.95 -8.58
C MET A 1 -17.88 -8.97 -8.63
N SER A 2 -17.25 -7.83 -8.38
CA SER A 2 -15.79 -7.70 -8.33
C SER A 2 -15.23 -8.41 -7.10
N THR A 3 -14.14 -9.17 -7.29
CA THR A 3 -13.35 -9.78 -6.22
C THR A 3 -12.18 -8.87 -5.85
N PHE A 4 -11.51 -9.14 -4.73
CA PHE A 4 -10.29 -8.43 -4.38
C PHE A 4 -9.23 -9.35 -3.80
N GLY A 5 -7.95 -8.97 -3.91
CA GLY A 5 -6.82 -9.58 -3.22
C GLY A 5 -5.94 -8.47 -2.64
N ILE A 6 -5.13 -8.80 -1.63
CA ILE A 6 -4.27 -7.87 -0.92
C ILE A 6 -2.85 -8.41 -0.94
N GLU A 7 -1.88 -7.56 -1.24
CA GLU A 7 -0.46 -7.82 -1.00
C GLU A 7 0.03 -6.88 0.10
N GLU A 8 0.80 -7.40 1.05
CA GLU A 8 1.35 -6.61 2.17
C GLU A 8 2.84 -6.86 2.34
N GLU A 9 3.63 -5.79 2.28
CA GLU A 9 5.07 -5.85 2.48
C GLU A 9 5.39 -5.52 3.94
N PHE A 10 6.07 -6.41 4.65
CA PHE A 10 6.44 -6.24 6.06
C PHE A 10 7.94 -6.05 6.23
N LEU A 11 8.36 -5.31 7.26
CA LEU A 11 9.75 -5.11 7.62
C LEU A 11 10.15 -6.02 8.78
N LEU A 12 11.24 -6.76 8.61
CA LEU A 12 11.92 -7.50 9.67
C LEU A 12 12.85 -6.58 10.44
N VAL A 13 12.82 -6.64 11.77
CA VAL A 13 13.53 -5.73 12.66
C VAL A 13 14.37 -6.51 13.67
N ASP A 14 15.61 -6.07 13.88
CA ASP A 14 16.50 -6.60 14.91
C ASP A 14 16.11 -6.06 16.29
N ARG A 15 15.90 -6.96 17.25
CA ARG A 15 15.46 -6.61 18.62
C ARG A 15 16.51 -5.85 19.42
N GLY A 16 17.78 -6.01 19.08
CA GLY A 16 18.90 -5.40 19.78
C GLY A 16 18.96 -3.88 19.56
N ASP A 17 18.63 -3.42 18.36
CA ASP A 17 18.79 -2.00 17.99
C ASP A 17 17.61 -1.37 17.24
N ASN A 18 16.53 -2.12 16.96
CA ASN A 18 15.35 -1.66 16.22
C ASN A 18 15.63 -1.24 14.77
N LEU A 19 16.74 -1.70 14.18
CA LEU A 19 17.06 -1.47 12.78
C LEU A 19 16.60 -2.65 11.90
N PRO A 20 16.51 -2.48 10.57
CA PRO A 20 16.21 -3.58 9.67
C PRO A 20 17.12 -4.78 9.92
N ALA A 21 16.50 -5.95 10.09
CA ALA A 21 17.21 -7.18 10.41
C ALA A 21 18.09 -7.66 9.25
N ARG A 22 19.00 -8.59 9.53
CA ARG A 22 19.84 -9.25 8.52
C ARG A 22 19.62 -10.77 8.62
N PRO A 23 18.50 -11.29 8.11
CA PRO A 23 18.22 -12.71 8.21
C PRO A 23 19.28 -13.53 7.48
N THR A 24 19.64 -14.68 8.02
CA THR A 24 20.53 -15.62 7.33
C THR A 24 19.82 -16.22 6.10
N PRO A 25 20.55 -16.83 5.15
CA PRO A 25 19.93 -17.55 4.04
C PRO A 25 18.93 -18.63 4.51
N GLU A 26 19.23 -19.33 5.60
CA GLU A 26 18.35 -20.36 6.17
C GLU A 26 17.07 -19.75 6.77
N GLN A 27 17.20 -18.65 7.52
CA GLN A 27 16.05 -17.91 8.06
C GLN A 27 15.17 -17.38 6.92
N SER A 28 15.79 -16.81 5.89
CA SER A 28 15.09 -16.32 4.69
C SER A 28 14.35 -17.46 4.00
N ALA A 29 15.00 -18.62 3.78
CA ALA A 29 14.36 -19.78 3.18
C ALA A 29 13.18 -20.30 4.01
N GLN A 30 13.30 -20.30 5.35
CA GLN A 30 12.21 -20.67 6.23
C GLN A 30 11.03 -19.69 6.11
N LEU A 31 11.28 -18.37 6.09
CA LEU A 31 10.24 -17.37 5.88
C LEU A 31 9.55 -17.55 4.53
N MET A 32 10.29 -17.81 3.46
CA MET A 32 9.71 -18.03 2.12
C MET A 32 8.91 -19.33 1.98
N SER A 33 9.01 -20.24 2.95
CA SER A 33 8.18 -21.44 3.02
C SER A 33 6.87 -21.22 3.79
N LEU A 34 6.69 -20.04 4.39
CA LEU A 34 5.52 -19.73 5.21
C LEU A 34 4.28 -19.59 4.35
N THR A 35 3.27 -20.38 4.70
CA THR A 35 1.90 -20.26 4.18
C THR A 35 0.93 -20.34 5.35
N ALA A 36 -0.03 -19.42 5.43
CA ALA A 36 -1.02 -19.36 6.51
C ALA A 36 -2.22 -18.52 6.04
N GLY A 37 -3.42 -18.82 6.52
CA GLY A 37 -4.65 -18.11 6.08
C GLY A 37 -4.94 -18.23 4.58
N GLY A 38 -4.30 -19.19 3.89
CA GLY A 38 -4.31 -19.31 2.42
C GLY A 38 -3.35 -18.35 1.70
N GLY A 39 -2.71 -17.42 2.40
CA GLY A 39 -1.65 -16.57 1.87
C GLY A 39 -0.29 -17.27 1.86
N ALA A 40 0.65 -16.71 1.11
CA ALA A 40 2.02 -17.20 1.01
C ALA A 40 3.02 -16.05 1.13
N ALA A 41 4.13 -16.32 1.80
CA ALA A 41 5.27 -15.41 1.85
C ALA A 41 6.04 -15.44 0.52
N THR A 42 6.34 -14.26 0.00
CA THR A 42 7.12 -14.05 -1.22
C THR A 42 8.31 -13.13 -0.95
N PRO A 43 9.38 -13.22 -1.77
CA PRO A 43 10.54 -12.34 -1.61
C PRO A 43 10.21 -10.91 -2.05
N GLU A 44 10.60 -9.93 -1.24
CA GLU A 44 10.55 -8.51 -1.58
C GLU A 44 11.97 -7.97 -1.89
N TRP A 45 12.08 -6.69 -2.28
CA TRP A 45 13.31 -6.00 -2.67
C TRP A 45 14.51 -6.25 -1.75
N LEU A 46 14.34 -6.08 -0.44
CA LEU A 46 15.38 -6.34 0.57
C LEU A 46 15.15 -7.67 1.26
N SER A 47 16.24 -8.34 1.66
CA SER A 47 16.14 -9.58 2.45
C SER A 47 15.51 -9.37 3.83
N CYS A 48 15.48 -8.12 4.31
CA CYS A 48 14.80 -7.72 5.54
C CYS A 48 13.31 -7.41 5.33
N GLN A 49 12.73 -7.76 4.18
CA GLN A 49 11.32 -7.58 3.87
C GLN A 49 10.69 -8.91 3.47
N VAL A 50 9.42 -9.07 3.83
CA VAL A 50 8.59 -10.22 3.44
C VAL A 50 7.30 -9.67 2.85
N GLU A 51 6.98 -10.07 1.64
CA GLU A 51 5.67 -9.79 1.04
C GLU A 51 4.73 -10.95 1.35
N GLU A 52 3.48 -10.64 1.69
CA GLU A 52 2.36 -11.57 1.69
C GLU A 52 1.60 -11.42 0.38
N THR A 53 1.33 -12.53 -0.33
CA THR A 53 0.31 -12.58 -1.37
C THR A 53 -0.92 -13.31 -0.85
N SER A 54 -2.06 -12.62 -0.73
CA SER A 54 -3.30 -13.22 -0.20
C SER A 54 -4.04 -14.10 -1.22
N PRO A 55 -5.02 -14.91 -0.77
CA PRO A 55 -6.06 -15.44 -1.64
C PRO A 55 -6.91 -14.35 -2.31
N VAL A 56 -7.78 -14.77 -3.22
CA VAL A 56 -8.83 -13.91 -3.79
C VAL A 56 -10.07 -13.96 -2.88
N PHE A 57 -10.49 -12.80 -2.41
CA PHE A 57 -11.62 -12.61 -1.49
C PHE A 57 -12.87 -12.08 -2.19
N ARG A 58 -14.01 -12.35 -1.54
CA ARG A 58 -15.34 -11.84 -1.93
C ARG A 58 -15.96 -10.94 -0.87
N ASP A 59 -15.57 -11.10 0.39
CA ASP A 59 -16.09 -10.41 1.56
C ASP A 59 -14.96 -10.02 2.53
N ALA A 60 -15.23 -9.03 3.37
CA ALA A 60 -14.29 -8.49 4.34
C ALA A 60 -13.94 -9.50 5.45
N ALA A 61 -14.91 -10.32 5.89
CA ALA A 61 -14.72 -11.22 7.02
C ALA A 61 -13.64 -12.28 6.71
N THR A 62 -13.76 -12.95 5.55
CA THR A 62 -12.78 -13.94 5.10
C THR A 62 -11.39 -13.30 4.89
N ALA A 63 -11.34 -12.06 4.39
CA ALA A 63 -10.09 -11.34 4.21
C ALA A 63 -9.42 -11.02 5.56
N VAL A 64 -10.18 -10.59 6.56
CA VAL A 64 -9.65 -10.32 7.91
C VAL A 64 -9.06 -11.59 8.53
N ASP A 65 -9.80 -12.70 8.50
CA ASP A 65 -9.35 -13.96 9.08
C ASP A 65 -8.05 -14.43 8.43
N SER A 66 -8.00 -14.39 7.09
CA SER A 66 -6.81 -14.73 6.30
C SER A 66 -5.58 -13.91 6.68
N LEU A 67 -5.70 -12.59 6.68
CA LEU A 67 -4.59 -11.67 6.95
C LEU A 67 -4.13 -11.73 8.42
N VAL A 68 -5.06 -11.92 9.37
CA VAL A 68 -4.70 -12.09 10.78
C VAL A 68 -3.96 -13.40 11.00
N GLU A 69 -4.42 -14.50 10.38
CA GLU A 69 -3.76 -15.79 10.47
C GLU A 69 -2.33 -15.73 9.90
N PHE A 70 -2.17 -15.13 8.71
CA PHE A 70 -0.86 -14.96 8.09
C PHE A 70 0.09 -14.11 8.93
N ARG A 71 -0.34 -12.90 9.34
CA ARG A 71 0.46 -12.02 10.19
C ARG A 71 0.84 -12.67 11.52
N THR A 72 -0.05 -13.47 12.10
CA THR A 72 0.21 -14.22 13.34
C THR A 72 1.30 -15.25 13.12
N ALA A 73 1.18 -16.07 12.07
CA ALA A 73 2.19 -17.07 11.72
C ALA A 73 3.55 -16.44 11.39
N LEU A 74 3.56 -15.29 10.68
CA LEU A 74 4.78 -14.54 10.37
C LEU A 74 5.44 -14.00 11.63
N ARG A 75 4.65 -13.45 12.57
CA ARG A 75 5.16 -12.98 13.87
C ARG A 75 5.72 -14.12 14.71
N GLU A 76 5.09 -15.29 14.72
CA GLU A 76 5.59 -16.46 15.43
C GLU A 76 6.91 -16.97 14.84
N ALA A 77 6.98 -17.07 13.51
CA ALA A 77 8.18 -17.51 12.80
C ALA A 77 9.37 -16.56 13.04
N THR A 78 9.15 -15.25 12.91
CA THR A 78 10.20 -14.24 13.13
C THR A 78 10.63 -14.16 14.60
N ASN A 79 9.70 -14.32 15.53
CA ASN A 79 10.01 -14.40 16.96
C ASN A 79 10.94 -15.57 17.29
N ALA A 80 10.68 -16.76 16.70
CA ALA A 80 11.55 -17.93 16.87
C ALA A 80 12.96 -17.72 16.29
N MET A 81 13.12 -16.77 15.35
CA MET A 81 14.39 -16.37 14.75
C MET A 81 15.08 -15.21 15.48
N GLY A 82 14.51 -14.70 16.58
CA GLY A 82 15.06 -13.58 17.34
C GLY A 82 14.83 -12.21 16.70
N MET A 83 13.93 -12.12 15.73
CA MET A 83 13.55 -10.87 15.04
C MET A 83 12.13 -10.47 15.42
N ASP A 84 11.81 -9.18 15.23
CA ASP A 84 10.43 -8.70 15.16
C ASP A 84 10.02 -8.47 13.71
N VAL A 85 8.72 -8.36 13.48
CA VAL A 85 8.12 -8.01 12.19
C VAL A 85 7.07 -6.94 12.39
N VAL A 86 7.03 -5.95 11.49
CA VAL A 86 6.16 -4.77 11.61
C VAL A 86 5.59 -4.33 10.27
N GLY A 87 4.32 -3.90 10.29
CA GLY A 87 3.65 -3.20 9.18
C GLY A 87 3.93 -1.70 9.24
N VAL A 88 5.14 -1.28 8.87
CA VAL A 88 5.51 0.14 8.71
C VAL A 88 6.06 0.38 7.31
N ALA A 89 5.61 1.45 6.64
CA ALA A 89 5.90 1.62 5.22
C ALA A 89 7.23 2.30 4.91
N ALA A 90 7.94 2.78 5.91
CA ALA A 90 9.35 3.12 5.82
C ALA A 90 10.03 2.62 7.09
N ALA A 91 11.22 2.02 6.95
CA ALA A 91 12.05 1.73 8.12
C ALA A 91 12.32 3.03 8.89
N PRO A 92 11.91 3.14 10.17
CA PRO A 92 12.05 4.41 10.90
C PRO A 92 13.50 4.86 11.02
N ASP A 93 14.43 3.91 11.10
CA ASP A 93 15.86 4.17 11.04
C ASP A 93 16.59 3.04 10.28
N VAL A 94 17.76 3.33 9.75
CA VAL A 94 18.55 2.41 8.91
C VAL A 94 20.04 2.57 9.19
N ARG A 95 20.81 1.51 8.94
CA ARG A 95 22.28 1.57 9.03
C ARG A 95 22.85 2.42 7.87
N PRO A 96 24.06 2.98 8.04
CA PRO A 96 24.78 3.62 6.93
C PRO A 96 25.06 2.64 5.78
N GLU A 97 25.35 1.38 6.10
CA GLU A 97 25.50 0.32 5.09
C GLU A 97 24.14 -0.16 4.61
N PRO A 98 23.90 -0.23 3.28
CA PRO A 98 22.67 -0.75 2.73
C PRO A 98 22.39 -2.19 3.13
N ALA A 99 21.11 -2.54 3.22
CA ALA A 99 20.66 -3.90 3.41
C ALA A 99 20.96 -4.73 2.16
N GLN A 100 20.98 -6.04 2.38
CA GLN A 100 21.16 -6.98 1.30
C GLN A 100 19.93 -6.98 0.39
N ILE A 101 20.17 -6.77 -0.90
CA ILE A 101 19.16 -7.01 -1.93
C ILE A 101 18.86 -8.52 -1.97
N THR A 102 17.59 -8.86 -2.05
CA THR A 102 17.14 -10.24 -2.19
C THR A 102 17.85 -10.93 -3.37
N HIS A 103 18.14 -12.22 -3.23
CA HIS A 103 18.78 -13.04 -4.26
C HIS A 103 17.82 -13.39 -5.40
N ASP A 104 17.30 -12.37 -6.06
CA ASP A 104 16.48 -12.44 -7.25
C ASP A 104 17.19 -11.73 -8.41
N ALA A 105 17.17 -12.35 -9.59
CA ALA A 105 17.94 -11.86 -10.73
C ALA A 105 17.43 -10.51 -11.24
N ARG A 106 16.13 -10.23 -11.15
CA ARG A 106 15.54 -8.93 -11.54
C ARG A 106 15.96 -7.85 -10.56
N TYR A 107 15.83 -8.09 -9.25
CA TYR A 107 16.24 -7.13 -8.24
C TYR A 107 17.72 -6.76 -8.31
N GLN A 108 18.59 -7.75 -8.54
CA GLN A 108 20.03 -7.50 -8.69
C GLN A 108 20.36 -6.65 -9.93
N ARG A 109 19.68 -6.87 -11.06
CA ARG A 109 19.85 -6.05 -12.26
C ARG A 109 19.42 -4.62 -12.02
N LEU A 110 18.22 -4.42 -11.45
CA LEU A 110 17.71 -3.09 -11.16
C LEU A 110 18.59 -2.35 -10.15
N ALA A 111 19.06 -3.03 -9.11
CA ALA A 111 20.00 -2.46 -8.14
C ALA A 111 21.34 -2.06 -8.77
N GLY A 112 21.83 -2.83 -9.75
CA GLY A 112 23.01 -2.48 -10.53
C GLY A 112 22.83 -1.23 -11.41
N GLN A 113 21.63 -1.00 -11.93
CA GLN A 113 21.31 0.19 -12.73
C GLN A 113 21.10 1.44 -11.88
N THR A 114 20.54 1.29 -10.67
CA THR A 114 20.17 2.42 -9.79
C THR A 114 20.73 2.26 -8.38
N PRO A 115 22.05 2.13 -8.18
CA PRO A 115 22.63 1.72 -6.90
C PRO A 115 22.30 2.65 -5.73
N ALA A 116 22.26 3.97 -5.97
CA ALA A 116 21.93 4.95 -4.92
C ALA A 116 20.43 4.93 -4.54
N ILE A 117 19.54 4.64 -5.49
CA ILE A 117 18.10 4.54 -5.22
C ILE A 117 17.83 3.23 -4.47
N ALA A 118 18.41 2.14 -4.99
CA ALA A 118 18.36 0.79 -4.46
C ALA A 118 18.80 0.70 -3.00
N ALA A 119 19.91 1.36 -2.67
CA ALA A 119 20.50 1.38 -1.33
C ALA A 119 19.59 1.97 -0.25
N ASP A 120 18.66 2.86 -0.63
CA ASP A 120 17.76 3.53 0.30
C ASP A 120 16.36 2.89 0.37
N GLN A 121 16.06 1.85 -0.42
CA GLN A 121 14.70 1.36 -0.69
C GLN A 121 14.13 0.50 0.47
N TYR A 122 14.08 1.05 1.68
CA TYR A 122 13.49 0.43 2.87
C TYR A 122 12.03 0.84 3.05
N ILE A 123 11.23 0.64 2.01
CA ILE A 123 9.83 1.05 2.00
C ILE A 123 8.93 -0.12 1.66
N SER A 124 7.76 -0.13 2.26
CA SER A 124 6.82 -1.25 2.26
C SER A 124 5.40 -0.80 1.90
N GLY A 125 4.82 -1.38 0.87
CA GLY A 125 3.50 -1.08 0.34
C GLY A 125 2.39 -2.02 0.79
N MET A 126 1.15 -1.58 0.54
CA MET A 126 -0.01 -2.44 0.43
C MET A 126 -0.57 -2.30 -0.98
N HIS A 127 -0.77 -3.42 -1.67
CA HIS A 127 -1.41 -3.45 -2.97
C HIS A 127 -2.78 -4.09 -2.89
N VAL A 128 -3.75 -3.54 -3.61
CA VAL A 128 -5.10 -4.08 -3.72
C VAL A 128 -5.35 -4.48 -5.16
N HIS A 129 -5.51 -5.78 -5.39
CA HIS A 129 -5.89 -6.31 -6.69
C HIS A 129 -7.42 -6.36 -6.79
N LEU A 130 -7.98 -5.77 -7.84
CA LEU A 130 -9.41 -5.78 -8.11
C LEU A 130 -9.71 -6.66 -9.34
N GLY A 131 -10.54 -7.67 -9.16
CA GLY A 131 -11.00 -8.54 -10.23
C GLY A 131 -12.19 -7.96 -10.99
N PHE A 132 -12.07 -7.91 -12.32
CA PHE A 132 -13.13 -7.47 -13.24
C PHE A 132 -13.45 -8.56 -14.27
N PRO A 133 -14.60 -8.48 -14.98
CA PRO A 133 -14.94 -9.43 -16.03
C PRO A 133 -13.90 -9.50 -17.16
N ASP A 134 -13.28 -8.36 -17.47
CA ASP A 134 -12.23 -8.23 -18.48
C ASP A 134 -11.33 -7.01 -18.17
N LEU A 135 -10.21 -6.90 -18.88
CA LEU A 135 -9.24 -5.82 -18.72
C LEU A 135 -9.72 -4.48 -19.31
N GLU A 136 -10.71 -4.48 -20.21
CA GLU A 136 -11.30 -3.25 -20.76
C GLU A 136 -12.09 -2.50 -19.67
N VAL A 137 -12.87 -3.26 -18.88
CA VAL A 137 -13.52 -2.74 -17.66
C VAL A 137 -12.48 -2.24 -16.67
N ALA A 138 -11.36 -2.96 -16.51
CA ALA A 138 -10.28 -2.55 -15.61
C ALA A 138 -9.62 -1.23 -16.04
N VAL A 139 -9.46 -0.97 -17.35
CA VAL A 139 -8.99 0.34 -17.86
C VAL A 139 -9.97 1.46 -17.51
N ARG A 140 -11.27 1.25 -17.70
CA ARG A 140 -12.29 2.25 -17.33
C ARG A 140 -12.26 2.55 -15.84
N ALA A 141 -12.16 1.51 -15.00
CA ALA A 141 -12.02 1.67 -13.55
C ALA A 141 -10.73 2.43 -13.19
N LEU A 142 -9.59 2.08 -13.80
CA LEU A 142 -8.32 2.78 -13.61
C LEU A 142 -8.45 4.27 -13.93
N ASN A 143 -9.04 4.61 -15.08
CA ASN A 143 -9.25 6.00 -15.48
C ASN A 143 -10.12 6.77 -14.49
N GLY A 144 -11.21 6.16 -14.02
CA GLY A 144 -12.10 6.76 -13.02
C GLY A 144 -11.45 6.92 -11.64
N LEU A 145 -10.49 6.06 -11.29
CA LEU A 145 -9.77 6.10 -10.01
C LEU A 145 -8.63 7.11 -9.98
N ARG A 146 -8.16 7.65 -11.11
CA ARG A 146 -6.97 8.54 -11.17
C ARG A 146 -7.00 9.67 -10.15
N GLY A 147 -8.13 10.38 -10.04
CA GLY A 147 -8.31 11.48 -9.09
C GLY A 147 -8.48 11.04 -7.63
N TRP A 148 -8.78 9.76 -7.40
CA TRP A 148 -8.98 9.17 -6.08
C TRP A 148 -7.71 8.55 -5.48
N LEU A 149 -6.70 8.22 -6.29
CA LEU A 149 -5.43 7.65 -5.78
C LEU A 149 -4.76 8.53 -4.70
N PRO A 150 -4.71 9.88 -4.83
CA PRO A 150 -4.22 10.73 -3.74
C PRO A 150 -5.05 10.63 -2.44
N VAL A 151 -6.35 10.38 -2.54
CA VAL A 151 -7.23 10.24 -1.36
C VAL A 151 -6.96 8.91 -0.67
N LEU A 152 -6.83 7.82 -1.44
CA LEU A 152 -6.45 6.50 -0.90
C LEU A 152 -5.09 6.53 -0.21
N LEU A 153 -4.11 7.22 -0.80
CA LEU A 153 -2.81 7.43 -0.16
C LEU A 153 -2.95 8.15 1.18
N ALA A 154 -3.76 9.23 1.26
CA ALA A 154 -3.95 9.98 2.49
C ALA A 154 -4.57 9.12 3.60
N ILE A 155 -5.59 8.31 3.26
CA ILE A 155 -6.23 7.36 4.18
C ILE A 155 -5.20 6.32 4.66
N GLY A 156 -4.46 5.73 3.73
CA GLY A 156 -3.53 4.65 3.98
C GLY A 156 -2.13 5.08 4.43
N ALA A 157 -1.84 6.35 4.70
CA ALA A 157 -0.48 6.80 5.01
C ALA A 157 0.06 6.21 6.34
N ASN A 158 1.28 5.66 6.32
CA ASN A 158 1.88 4.93 7.44
C ASN A 158 3.43 4.96 7.44
N SER A 159 4.04 6.08 7.04
CA SER A 159 5.52 6.21 7.01
C SER A 159 6.02 7.63 7.33
N PRO A 160 5.88 8.12 8.57
CA PRO A 160 6.22 9.51 8.89
C PRO A 160 7.69 9.74 9.27
N VAL A 161 8.43 8.70 9.64
CA VAL A 161 9.80 8.78 10.16
C VAL A 161 10.76 8.11 9.19
N TRP A 162 11.93 8.71 9.00
CA TRP A 162 13.00 8.20 8.15
C TRP A 162 14.36 8.57 8.75
N ARG A 163 15.29 7.60 8.83
CA ARG A 163 16.65 7.81 9.37
C ARG A 163 16.65 8.46 10.76
N GLY A 164 15.78 7.96 11.64
CA GLY A 164 15.71 8.39 13.04
C GLY A 164 15.12 9.77 13.26
N VAL A 165 14.53 10.41 12.24
CA VAL A 165 13.92 11.75 12.34
C VAL A 165 12.55 11.79 11.66
N GLU A 166 11.69 12.72 12.09
CA GLU A 166 10.45 12.99 11.36
C GLU A 166 10.78 13.51 9.95
N SER A 167 10.26 12.83 8.93
CA SER A 167 10.45 13.21 7.53
C SER A 167 9.71 14.49 7.15
N GLY A 168 8.72 14.85 7.96
CA GLY A 168 7.75 15.89 7.64
C GLY A 168 6.65 15.43 6.68
N PHE A 169 6.53 14.15 6.33
CA PHE A 169 5.43 13.62 5.51
C PHE A 169 4.61 12.61 6.32
N GLU A 170 3.35 12.37 5.96
CA GLU A 170 2.58 11.23 6.50
C GLU A 170 2.92 9.94 5.74
N SER A 171 3.19 10.04 4.44
CA SER A 171 3.68 8.93 3.62
C SER A 171 5.03 9.30 2.99
N TRP A 172 6.11 9.07 3.74
CA TRP A 172 7.46 9.19 3.20
C TRP A 172 7.73 8.18 2.10
N ARG A 173 7.16 6.96 2.20
CA ARG A 173 7.22 5.94 1.13
C ARG A 173 6.87 6.55 -0.22
N SER A 174 5.75 7.27 -0.30
CA SER A 174 5.29 7.84 -1.55
C SER A 174 6.24 8.90 -2.11
N ILE A 175 6.88 9.69 -1.26
CA ILE A 175 7.89 10.68 -1.68
C ILE A 175 9.18 9.99 -2.11
N HIS A 176 9.62 9.01 -1.35
CA HIS A 176 10.82 8.24 -1.62
C HIS A 176 10.76 7.50 -2.96
N TYR A 177 9.57 6.98 -3.27
CA TYR A 177 9.30 6.22 -4.48
C TYR A 177 9.30 7.09 -5.75
N ARG A 178 9.20 8.43 -5.64
CA ARG A 178 9.24 9.36 -6.79
C ARG A 178 10.54 9.34 -7.57
N ARG A 179 11.61 8.75 -7.00
CA ARG A 179 12.90 8.55 -7.68
C ARG A 179 12.83 7.47 -8.77
N TRP A 180 11.80 6.63 -8.75
CA TRP A 180 11.60 5.57 -9.74
C TRP A 180 10.89 6.07 -11.00
N MET A 181 11.08 5.35 -12.11
CA MET A 181 10.59 5.71 -13.43
C MET A 181 9.09 5.51 -13.54
N ALA A 182 8.44 6.35 -14.35
CA ALA A 182 7.00 6.31 -14.57
C ALA A 182 6.23 6.22 -13.24
N ASN A 183 6.57 7.10 -12.29
CA ASN A 183 5.98 7.14 -10.97
C ASN A 183 4.72 8.02 -10.91
N GLY A 184 3.82 7.67 -9.98
CA GLY A 184 2.67 8.51 -9.61
C GLY A 184 1.36 8.03 -10.22
N VAL A 185 0.40 8.94 -10.34
CA VAL A 185 -0.91 8.61 -10.94
C VAL A 185 -0.69 8.25 -12.43
N PRO A 186 -1.19 7.11 -12.94
CA PRO A 186 -1.03 6.77 -14.35
C PRO A 186 -1.72 7.80 -15.25
N PRO A 187 -1.30 7.90 -16.53
CA PRO A 187 -2.00 8.73 -17.49
C PRO A 187 -3.42 8.19 -17.76
N HIS A 188 -4.26 9.00 -18.41
CA HIS A 188 -5.52 8.49 -18.95
C HIS A 188 -5.24 7.60 -20.16
N PHE A 189 -6.01 6.53 -20.32
CA PHE A 189 -5.94 5.62 -21.47
C PHE A 189 -7.27 5.59 -22.22
N GLN A 190 -7.23 5.55 -23.55
CA GLN A 190 -8.45 5.53 -24.36
C GLN A 190 -9.22 4.21 -24.21
N ASP A 191 -8.50 3.10 -24.26
CA ASP A 191 -8.97 1.72 -24.18
C ASP A 191 -7.80 0.80 -23.77
N LEU A 192 -8.04 -0.52 -23.73
CA LEU A 192 -6.99 -1.50 -23.46
C LEU A 192 -5.86 -1.48 -24.50
N HIS A 193 -6.17 -1.22 -25.77
CA HIS A 193 -5.17 -1.18 -26.83
C HIS A 193 -4.20 0.00 -26.65
N ASP A 194 -4.70 1.19 -26.30
CA ASP A 194 -3.88 2.36 -25.95
C ASP A 194 -3.02 2.08 -24.71
N TYR A 195 -3.60 1.44 -23.67
CA TYR A 195 -2.83 1.01 -22.50
C TYR A 195 -1.65 0.10 -22.87
N ASP A 196 -1.92 -0.98 -23.60
CA ASP A 196 -0.91 -1.97 -23.97
C ASP A 196 0.15 -1.37 -24.90
N SER A 197 -0.26 -0.55 -25.88
CA SER A 197 0.65 0.11 -26.80
C SER A 197 1.60 1.06 -26.08
N ARG A 198 1.09 1.82 -25.10
CA ARG A 198 1.92 2.74 -24.31
C ARG A 198 2.84 2.01 -23.35
N VAL A 199 2.39 0.93 -22.71
CA VAL A 199 3.26 0.08 -21.90
C VAL A 199 4.37 -0.51 -22.77
N ALA A 200 4.05 -1.02 -23.96
CA ALA A 200 5.04 -1.55 -24.89
C ALA A 200 6.09 -0.50 -25.30
N MET A 201 5.66 0.73 -25.59
CA MET A 201 6.56 1.85 -25.87
C MET A 201 7.45 2.20 -24.66
N LEU A 202 6.90 2.19 -23.44
CA LEU A 202 7.67 2.48 -22.22
C LEU A 202 8.72 1.38 -21.96
N THR A 203 8.37 0.12 -22.18
CA THR A 203 9.30 -1.01 -22.03
C THR A 203 10.35 -1.10 -23.13
N ALA A 204 10.25 -0.28 -24.19
CA ALA A 204 11.28 -0.19 -25.21
C ALA A 204 12.49 0.65 -24.78
N PHE A 205 12.38 1.44 -23.70
CA PHE A 205 13.51 2.15 -23.12
C PHE A 205 14.36 1.22 -22.27
N ASP A 206 15.68 1.29 -22.41
CA ASP A 206 16.64 0.45 -21.65
C ASP A 206 16.50 0.59 -20.11
N ALA A 207 15.93 1.70 -19.65
CA ALA A 207 15.66 1.96 -18.23
C ALA A 207 14.44 1.20 -17.67
N VAL A 208 13.58 0.63 -18.53
CA VAL A 208 12.34 -0.04 -18.12
C VAL A 208 12.44 -1.53 -18.50
N GLU A 209 12.97 -2.32 -17.59
CA GLU A 209 13.19 -3.76 -17.81
C GLU A 209 11.90 -4.55 -18.09
N SER A 210 10.79 -4.15 -17.45
CA SER A 210 9.52 -4.85 -17.58
C SER A 210 8.35 -3.93 -17.23
N PRO A 211 7.10 -4.29 -17.61
CA PRO A 211 5.90 -3.58 -17.13
C PRO A 211 5.82 -3.50 -15.60
N ALA A 212 6.38 -4.49 -14.90
CA ALA A 212 6.41 -4.50 -13.43
C ALA A 212 7.32 -3.42 -12.83
N SER A 213 8.22 -2.82 -13.62
CA SER A 213 9.11 -1.72 -13.21
C SER A 213 8.44 -0.35 -13.26
N LEU A 214 7.25 -0.25 -13.88
CA LEU A 214 6.47 0.99 -13.90
C LEU A 214 5.93 1.29 -12.50
N SER A 215 6.30 2.44 -11.96
CA SER A 215 6.00 2.85 -10.59
C SER A 215 4.66 3.59 -10.47
N TRP A 216 3.71 3.28 -11.35
CA TRP A 216 2.36 3.84 -11.28
C TRP A 216 1.63 3.34 -10.04
N LEU A 217 0.82 4.22 -9.46
CA LEU A 217 -0.01 3.91 -8.28
C LEU A 217 -1.24 3.06 -8.61
N ALA A 218 -1.54 2.87 -9.90
CA ALA A 218 -2.52 1.90 -10.37
C ALA A 218 -2.07 1.37 -11.74
N ARG A 219 -2.18 0.05 -11.96
CA ARG A 219 -1.82 -0.58 -13.23
C ARG A 219 -2.61 -1.85 -13.46
N LEU A 220 -2.72 -2.27 -14.72
CA LEU A 220 -3.26 -3.60 -15.04
C LEU A 220 -2.22 -4.67 -14.75
N SER A 221 -2.66 -5.74 -14.10
CA SER A 221 -1.91 -6.98 -13.97
C SER A 221 -2.44 -8.01 -14.97
N HIS A 222 -1.72 -8.17 -16.09
CA HIS A 222 -2.04 -9.18 -17.10
C HIS A 222 -1.94 -10.61 -16.55
N ARG A 223 -0.97 -10.85 -15.67
CA ARG A 223 -0.75 -12.15 -15.03
C ARG A 223 -1.97 -12.59 -14.21
N HIS A 224 -2.60 -11.64 -13.51
CA HIS A 224 -3.71 -11.92 -12.59
C HIS A 224 -5.08 -11.54 -13.17
N GLY A 225 -5.14 -10.85 -14.31
CA GLY A 225 -6.41 -10.35 -14.87
C GLY A 225 -7.07 -9.30 -13.97
N THR A 226 -6.28 -8.46 -13.30
CA THR A 226 -6.76 -7.52 -12.28
C THR A 226 -6.30 -6.09 -12.53
N LEU A 227 -6.98 -5.13 -11.89
CA LEU A 227 -6.45 -3.78 -11.66
C LEU A 227 -5.76 -3.75 -10.30
N GLU A 228 -4.47 -3.47 -10.28
CA GLU A 228 -3.64 -3.41 -9.08
C GLU A 228 -3.49 -1.96 -8.63
N ILE A 229 -3.97 -1.64 -7.42
CA ILE A 229 -3.86 -0.33 -6.77
C ILE A 229 -2.73 -0.36 -5.76
N ARG A 230 -1.75 0.54 -5.90
CA ARG A 230 -0.48 0.55 -5.16
C ARG A 230 -0.25 1.83 -4.35
N ALA A 231 -1.32 2.61 -4.16
CA ALA A 231 -1.27 3.94 -3.55
C ALA A 231 -0.99 3.92 -2.04
N CYS A 232 -1.38 2.86 -1.34
CA CYS A 232 -1.33 2.79 0.11
C CYS A 232 0.05 2.32 0.60
N ASP A 233 0.44 2.84 1.75
CA ASP A 233 1.48 2.26 2.59
C ASP A 233 0.97 0.93 3.18
N VAL A 234 1.85 0.01 3.61
CA VAL A 234 1.41 -1.13 4.44
C VAL A 234 0.78 -0.62 5.74
N GLN A 235 -0.27 -1.27 6.26
CA GLN A 235 -0.95 -0.82 7.49
C GLN A 235 -0.43 -1.52 8.75
N LEU A 236 -0.59 -0.85 9.90
CA LEU A 236 -0.25 -1.40 11.21
C LEU A 236 -1.09 -2.63 11.58
N GLU A 237 -2.36 -2.65 11.19
CA GLU A 237 -3.37 -3.63 11.61
C GLU A 237 -4.10 -4.21 10.39
N ALA A 238 -4.41 -5.51 10.42
CA ALA A 238 -5.07 -6.22 9.32
C ALA A 238 -6.44 -5.64 8.94
N GLN A 239 -7.24 -5.30 9.95
CA GLN A 239 -8.56 -4.70 9.74
C GLN A 239 -8.52 -3.36 8.98
N ASP A 240 -7.44 -2.58 9.13
CA ASP A 240 -7.29 -1.34 8.38
C ASP A 240 -6.98 -1.63 6.91
N SER A 241 -6.10 -2.60 6.63
CA SER A 241 -5.82 -3.07 5.27
C SER A 241 -7.09 -3.55 4.58
N VAL A 242 -7.89 -4.38 5.24
CA VAL A 242 -9.14 -4.89 4.67
C VAL A 242 -10.15 -3.76 4.47
N ALA A 243 -10.31 -2.84 5.43
CA ALA A 243 -11.25 -1.72 5.29
C ALA A 243 -10.90 -0.84 4.09
N ILE A 244 -9.61 -0.54 3.90
CA ILE A 244 -9.11 0.21 2.74
C ILE A 244 -9.31 -0.58 1.45
N ALA A 245 -9.07 -1.89 1.43
CA ALA A 245 -9.26 -2.72 0.24
C ALA A 245 -10.73 -2.79 -0.19
N VAL A 246 -11.65 -2.98 0.76
CA VAL A 246 -13.09 -3.02 0.50
C VAL A 246 -13.62 -1.65 0.06
N LEU A 247 -13.15 -0.56 0.68
CA LEU A 247 -13.42 0.80 0.21
C LEU A 247 -12.93 0.99 -1.23
N THR A 248 -11.71 0.56 -1.53
CA THR A 248 -11.09 0.69 -2.87
C THR A 248 -11.89 -0.06 -3.92
N ARG A 249 -12.38 -1.27 -3.60
CA ARG A 249 -13.27 -2.04 -4.48
C ARG A 249 -14.61 -1.31 -4.73
N SER A 250 -15.24 -0.80 -3.68
CA SER A 250 -16.50 -0.05 -3.79
C SER A 250 -16.32 1.23 -4.60
N LEU A 251 -15.21 1.95 -4.37
CA LEU A 251 -14.84 3.15 -5.11
C LEU A 251 -14.57 2.87 -6.60
N ALA A 252 -13.96 1.74 -6.93
CA ALA A 252 -13.77 1.34 -8.32
C ALA A 252 -15.12 1.04 -9.02
N ASN A 253 -16.06 0.40 -8.31
CA ASN A 253 -17.42 0.18 -8.82
C ASN A 253 -18.16 1.51 -9.03
N TYR A 254 -18.07 2.44 -8.07
CA TYR A 254 -18.61 3.80 -8.19
C TYR A 254 -18.02 4.54 -9.39
N ALA A 255 -16.69 4.48 -9.57
CA ALA A 255 -15.99 5.19 -10.64
C ALA A 255 -16.33 4.67 -12.05
N LEU A 256 -16.83 3.43 -12.17
CA LEU A 256 -17.34 2.89 -13.43
C LEU A 256 -18.70 3.48 -13.83
N GLU A 257 -19.55 3.81 -12.86
CA GLU A 257 -20.89 4.36 -13.10
C GLU A 257 -20.90 5.89 -13.14
N ALA A 258 -20.06 6.52 -12.31
CA ALA A 258 -19.96 7.95 -12.16
C ALA A 258 -18.49 8.41 -12.30
N PRO A 259 -17.87 8.25 -13.48
CA PRO A 259 -16.51 8.73 -13.69
C PRO A 259 -16.46 10.25 -13.47
N PRO A 260 -15.39 10.79 -12.84
CA PRO A 260 -15.25 12.23 -12.67
C PRO A 260 -15.36 12.97 -14.01
N ALA A 261 -16.21 14.00 -14.07
CA ALA A 261 -16.38 14.80 -15.28
C ALA A 261 -15.14 15.64 -15.63
N VAL A 262 -14.27 15.88 -14.63
CA VAL A 262 -13.08 16.72 -14.76
C VAL A 262 -11.90 15.89 -15.25
N ALA A 263 -11.37 16.25 -16.42
CA ALA A 263 -10.15 15.68 -16.95
C ALA A 263 -8.93 16.37 -16.32
N PHE A 264 -8.46 15.85 -15.18
CA PHE A 264 -7.24 16.37 -14.54
C PHE A 264 -6.00 16.06 -15.40
N THR A 265 -5.20 17.10 -15.61
CA THR A 265 -3.87 16.97 -16.21
C THR A 265 -2.90 16.32 -15.22
N GLN A 266 -1.76 15.86 -15.73
CA GLN A 266 -0.83 15.06 -14.93
C GLN A 266 -0.20 15.86 -13.79
N GLU A 267 0.09 17.14 -14.02
CA GLU A 267 0.68 18.05 -13.03
C GLU A 267 -0.28 18.34 -11.86
N TYR A 268 -1.59 18.39 -12.11
CA TYR A 268 -2.59 18.53 -11.04
C TYR A 268 -2.62 17.30 -10.14
N LEU A 269 -2.61 16.12 -10.76
CA LEU A 269 -2.60 14.84 -10.04
C LEU A 269 -1.29 14.64 -9.27
N ASP A 270 -0.16 15.09 -9.82
CA ASP A 270 1.13 15.07 -9.16
C ASP A 270 1.16 15.94 -7.89
N ILE A 271 0.67 17.18 -8.00
CA ILE A 271 0.57 18.10 -6.84
C ILE A 271 -0.41 17.54 -5.80
N ALA A 272 -1.57 17.04 -6.22
CA ALA A 272 -2.54 16.43 -5.31
C ALA A 272 -1.94 15.24 -4.55
N LEU A 273 -1.20 14.38 -5.26
CA LEU A 273 -0.51 13.24 -4.67
C LEU A 273 0.55 13.67 -3.65
N TRP A 274 1.38 14.64 -4.00
CA TRP A 274 2.41 15.18 -3.11
C TRP A 274 1.79 15.79 -1.85
N GLN A 275 0.72 16.56 -2.01
CA GLN A 275 -0.05 17.17 -0.93
C GLN A 275 -0.66 16.10 0.00
N SER A 276 -1.27 15.06 -0.56
CA SER A 276 -1.77 13.93 0.22
C SER A 276 -0.66 13.24 1.02
N ALA A 277 0.52 13.03 0.41
CA ALA A 277 1.66 12.44 1.12
C ALA A 277 2.17 13.34 2.25
N ARG A 278 2.11 14.66 2.09
CA ARG A 278 2.62 15.64 3.06
C ARG A 278 1.76 15.75 4.31
N TRP A 279 0.44 15.80 4.16
CA TRP A 279 -0.48 16.12 5.27
C TRP A 279 -1.48 15.01 5.59
N GLY A 280 -1.64 14.00 4.72
CA GLY A 280 -2.58 12.90 4.91
C GLY A 280 -3.97 13.40 5.31
N LEU A 281 -4.51 12.80 6.38
CA LEU A 281 -5.84 13.13 6.92
C LEU A 281 -5.88 14.42 7.76
N SER A 282 -4.75 15.07 8.02
CA SER A 282 -4.70 16.35 8.76
C SER A 282 -4.77 17.59 7.86
N GLY A 283 -4.71 17.39 6.55
CA GLY A 283 -4.67 18.46 5.55
C GLY A 283 -5.97 18.64 4.78
N ARG A 284 -5.81 19.27 3.61
CA ARG A 284 -6.87 19.35 2.58
C ARG A 284 -6.54 18.37 1.45
N LEU A 285 -7.56 17.79 0.85
CA LEU A 285 -7.45 16.86 -0.27
C LEU A 285 -8.20 17.44 -1.48
N LEU A 286 -7.74 17.09 -2.68
CA LEU A 286 -8.49 17.36 -3.90
C LEU A 286 -9.70 16.44 -3.97
N ASP A 287 -10.91 17.02 -3.98
CA ASP A 287 -12.11 16.30 -4.35
C ASP A 287 -12.16 16.14 -5.88
N PRO A 288 -12.04 14.93 -6.43
CA PRO A 288 -12.02 14.73 -7.86
C PRO A 288 -13.38 14.98 -8.54
N VAL A 289 -14.48 15.04 -7.77
CA VAL A 289 -15.82 15.31 -8.33
C VAL A 289 -16.06 16.81 -8.46
N THR A 290 -15.73 17.59 -7.44
CA THR A 290 -15.92 19.06 -7.46
C THR A 290 -14.72 19.83 -7.99
N ALA A 291 -13.56 19.18 -8.12
CA ALA A 291 -12.27 19.79 -8.46
C ALA A 291 -11.85 20.93 -7.51
N THR A 292 -12.19 20.79 -6.23
CA THR A 292 -11.83 21.74 -5.18
C THR A 292 -11.02 21.08 -4.08
N LEU A 293 -10.22 21.88 -3.37
CA LEU A 293 -9.57 21.42 -2.14
C LEU A 293 -10.56 21.52 -0.98
N VAL A 294 -10.73 20.43 -0.23
CA VAL A 294 -11.61 20.37 0.95
C VAL A 294 -10.87 19.72 2.11
N PRO A 295 -11.27 19.95 3.38
CA PRO A 295 -10.72 19.21 4.52
C PRO A 295 -10.78 17.69 4.29
N ALA A 296 -9.73 16.97 4.67
CA ALA A 296 -9.65 15.53 4.42
C ALA A 296 -10.80 14.75 5.06
N GLU A 297 -11.16 15.07 6.31
CA GLU A 297 -12.28 14.46 7.03
C GLU A 297 -13.62 14.63 6.28
N GLU A 298 -13.89 15.84 5.79
CA GLU A 298 -15.09 16.14 4.99
C GLU A 298 -15.09 15.31 3.71
N LEU A 299 -13.99 15.28 2.95
CA LEU A 299 -13.90 14.50 1.72
C LEU A 299 -14.09 13.01 1.95
N VAL A 300 -13.47 12.47 2.99
CA VAL A 300 -13.59 11.04 3.31
C VAL A 300 -15.02 10.71 3.74
N GLY A 301 -15.68 11.57 4.52
CA GLY A 301 -17.10 11.43 4.84
C GLY A 301 -17.98 11.41 3.58
N THR A 302 -17.82 12.39 2.70
CA THR A 302 -18.55 12.44 1.42
C THR A 302 -18.21 11.26 0.51
N LEU A 303 -16.96 10.79 0.51
CA LEU A 303 -16.56 9.58 -0.22
C LEU A 303 -17.34 8.36 0.25
N LEU A 304 -17.46 8.15 1.57
CA LEU A 304 -18.24 7.03 2.13
C LEU A 304 -19.71 7.11 1.71
N GLU A 305 -20.30 8.31 1.69
CA GLU A 305 -21.66 8.52 1.21
C GLU A 305 -21.81 8.18 -0.28
N ARG A 306 -20.87 8.63 -1.12
CA ARG A 306 -20.87 8.41 -2.58
C ARG A 306 -20.82 6.93 -2.96
N VAL A 307 -20.03 6.14 -2.23
CA VAL A 307 -19.80 4.72 -2.54
C VAL A 307 -20.76 3.78 -1.79
N SER A 308 -21.69 4.33 -0.99
CA SER A 308 -22.56 3.54 -0.10
C SER A 308 -23.43 2.52 -0.86
N GLY A 309 -23.84 2.85 -2.09
CA GLY A 309 -24.58 1.95 -2.99
C GLY A 309 -23.73 0.99 -3.82
N HIS A 310 -22.40 1.02 -3.70
CA HIS A 310 -21.47 0.31 -4.60
C HIS A 310 -20.72 -0.86 -3.93
N TYR A 311 -21.03 -1.15 -2.67
CA TYR A 311 -20.55 -2.32 -1.96
C TYR A 311 -21.27 -3.59 -2.43
N THR A 312 -20.59 -4.74 -2.36
CA THR A 312 -21.14 -6.04 -2.78
C THR A 312 -22.11 -6.64 -1.77
N SER A 313 -22.05 -6.23 -0.51
CA SER A 313 -22.94 -6.63 0.58
C SER A 313 -23.06 -5.51 1.63
N GLU A 314 -24.09 -5.60 2.46
CA GLU A 314 -24.31 -4.68 3.58
C GLU A 314 -23.29 -4.90 4.71
N GLU A 315 -22.81 -6.13 4.88
CA GLU A 315 -21.73 -6.48 5.80
C GLU A 315 -20.42 -5.80 5.40
N ASP A 316 -20.05 -5.86 4.12
CA ASP A 316 -18.84 -5.20 3.60
C ASP A 316 -18.93 -3.68 3.74
N ARG A 317 -20.11 -3.10 3.48
CA ARG A 317 -20.36 -1.67 3.67
C ARG A 317 -20.13 -1.26 5.12
N ARG A 318 -20.80 -1.95 6.06
CA ARG A 318 -20.67 -1.66 7.50
C ARG A 318 -19.22 -1.81 7.97
N PHE A 319 -18.54 -2.87 7.55
CA PHE A 319 -17.14 -3.12 7.91
C PHE A 319 -16.21 -2.00 7.41
N ALA A 320 -16.28 -1.67 6.12
CA ALA A 320 -15.40 -0.68 5.52
C ALA A 320 -15.67 0.73 6.08
N GLU A 321 -16.94 1.14 6.17
CA GLU A 321 -17.28 2.45 6.74
C GLU A 321 -16.86 2.56 8.21
N ALA A 322 -17.09 1.53 9.02
CA ALA A 322 -16.64 1.54 10.42
C ALA A 322 -15.10 1.58 10.53
N GLY A 323 -14.39 0.86 9.67
CA GLY A 323 -12.93 0.90 9.61
C GLY A 323 -12.38 2.27 9.24
N VAL A 324 -12.93 2.89 8.20
CA VAL A 324 -12.50 4.22 7.74
C VAL A 324 -12.84 5.30 8.77
N ARG A 325 -14.02 5.25 9.39
CA ARG A 325 -14.38 6.18 10.50
C ARG A 325 -13.42 6.01 11.68
N ARG A 326 -13.09 4.79 12.06
CA ARG A 326 -12.10 4.51 13.11
C ARG A 326 -10.71 5.06 12.75
N ILE A 327 -10.29 4.96 11.50
CA ILE A 327 -9.04 5.57 11.00
C ILE A 327 -9.08 7.11 11.15
N LEU A 328 -10.20 7.76 10.81
CA LEU A 328 -10.36 9.20 10.98
C LEU A 328 -10.30 9.60 12.47
N GLU A 329 -11.03 8.89 13.34
CA GLU A 329 -11.13 9.19 14.78
C GLU A 329 -9.79 9.02 15.51
N ARG A 330 -9.07 7.91 15.26
CA ARG A 330 -7.79 7.63 15.95
C ARG A 330 -6.58 8.21 15.21
N GLY A 331 -6.77 8.68 13.98
CA GLY A 331 -5.70 8.96 13.02
C GLY A 331 -5.15 7.69 12.36
N ASN A 332 -4.74 7.82 11.10
CA ASN A 332 -4.09 6.77 10.32
C ASN A 332 -2.75 6.31 10.94
N GLY A 333 -2.13 5.31 10.32
CA GLY A 333 -0.88 4.73 10.78
C GLY A 333 0.22 5.77 11.00
N ALA A 334 0.36 6.75 10.11
CA ALA A 334 1.35 7.82 10.24
C ALA A 334 1.10 8.70 11.47
N SER A 335 -0.15 9.11 11.71
CA SER A 335 -0.51 9.88 12.90
C SER A 335 -0.22 9.11 14.19
N ARG A 336 -0.49 7.80 14.20
CA ARG A 336 -0.21 6.93 15.34
C ARG A 336 1.30 6.76 15.58
N GLN A 337 2.08 6.54 14.52
CA GLN A 337 3.54 6.43 14.58
C GLN A 337 4.19 7.72 15.07
N ARG A 338 3.78 8.90 14.58
CA ARG A 338 4.31 10.19 15.09
C ARG A 338 4.09 10.38 16.58
N ARG A 339 2.88 10.06 17.07
CA ARG A 339 2.61 10.11 18.52
C ARG A 339 3.47 9.14 19.31
N ALA A 340 3.73 7.95 18.77
CA ALA A 340 4.61 6.97 19.41
C ALA A 340 6.08 7.40 19.39
N PHE A 341 6.54 7.94 18.28
CA PHE A 341 7.87 8.52 18.10
C PHE A 341 8.12 9.70 19.05
N GLY A 342 7.16 10.63 19.18
CA GLY A 342 7.28 11.75 20.11
C GLY A 342 7.38 11.34 21.58
N ARG A 343 6.94 10.13 21.95
CA ARG A 343 7.07 9.61 23.33
C ARG A 343 8.41 8.94 23.62
N ALA A 344 8.95 8.18 22.67
CA ALA A 344 10.09 7.31 22.93
C ALA A 344 11.01 7.06 21.71
N GLY A 345 10.96 7.90 20.68
CA GLY A 345 11.71 7.73 19.44
C GLY A 345 11.31 6.46 18.68
N VAL A 346 12.26 5.87 17.95
CA VAL A 346 12.07 4.61 17.21
C VAL A 346 11.57 3.46 18.10
N PRO A 347 12.08 3.24 19.32
CA PRO A 347 11.52 2.25 20.24
C PRO A 347 10.01 2.42 20.50
N GLY A 348 9.52 3.68 20.54
CA GLY A 348 8.09 3.96 20.67
C GLY A 348 7.28 3.46 19.47
N ILE A 349 7.80 3.60 18.26
CA ILE A 349 7.18 3.05 17.05
C ILE A 349 7.14 1.52 17.10
N MET A 350 8.24 0.87 17.52
CA MET A 350 8.28 -0.60 17.62
C MET A 350 7.28 -1.12 18.66
N ALA A 351 7.19 -0.45 19.82
CA ALA A 351 6.21 -0.78 20.86
C ALA A 351 4.74 -0.62 20.39
N LEU A 352 4.50 0.23 19.37
CA LEU A 352 3.21 0.36 18.71
C LEU A 352 3.00 -0.73 17.64
N ALA A 353 3.97 -0.94 16.76
CA ALA A 353 3.80 -1.70 15.52
C ALA A 353 3.93 -3.22 15.72
N THR A 354 4.86 -3.69 16.56
CA THR A 354 5.06 -5.13 16.80
C THR A 354 3.82 -5.85 17.36
N PRO A 355 3.09 -5.32 18.36
CA PRO A 355 1.84 -5.96 18.79
C PRO A 355 0.69 -5.77 17.80
N ALA A 356 0.71 -4.71 16.97
CA ALA A 356 -0.35 -4.42 15.99
C ALA A 356 -0.52 -5.52 14.93
N MET A 357 0.55 -6.28 14.65
CA MET A 357 0.54 -7.43 13.74
C MET A 357 -0.54 -8.47 14.07
N THR A 358 -0.91 -8.63 15.33
CA THR A 358 -1.84 -9.69 15.78
C THR A 358 -3.01 -9.14 16.59
N VAL A 359 -3.31 -7.85 16.46
CA VAL A 359 -4.47 -7.26 17.13
C VAL A 359 -5.73 -7.87 16.52
N ALA A 360 -6.56 -8.47 17.39
CA ALA A 360 -7.86 -8.96 16.97
C ALA A 360 -8.72 -7.80 16.45
N PRO A 361 -9.59 -8.04 15.46
CA PRO A 361 -10.54 -7.04 15.00
C PRO A 361 -11.35 -6.54 16.19
N SER A 362 -11.35 -5.22 16.44
CA SER A 362 -12.28 -4.64 17.39
C SER A 362 -13.69 -4.93 16.89
N GLY A 363 -14.44 -5.76 17.62
CA GLY A 363 -15.78 -6.22 17.25
C GLY A 363 -16.63 -5.04 16.77
N ALA A 364 -17.15 -5.15 15.55
CA ALA A 364 -18.22 -4.29 15.09
C ALA A 364 -19.51 -4.78 15.79
N GLU A 365 -19.76 -4.29 17.00
CA GLU A 365 -21.11 -4.34 17.60
C GLU A 365 -22.06 -3.41 16.85
#